data_AF-A0A2N6U0J7-F1
#
_entry.id   AF-A0A2N6U0J7-F1
#
_cell.length_a   1.000
_cell.length_b   1.000
_cell.length_c   1.000
_cell.angle_alpha   90.00
_cell.angle_beta   90.00
_cell.angle_gamma   90.00
#
_symmetry.space_group_name_H-M   'P 1'
#
loop_
_entity.id
_entity.type
_entity.pdbx_description
1 polymer ?
#
loop_
_entity_poly.entity_id
_entity_poly.type
_entity_poly.pdbx_seq_one_letter_code
_entity_poly.pdbx_strand_id
1 'polypeptide(L)' 'MHGVQGLLITRFDREVAPDGTVRRFAMEDGAQVLGVLPAQKYALSSEEVTRALAAQTSAPRIAARALYLQFLFA' A
#
# COMPACT_ATOMS: atom_id res chain seq x y z
N MET A 1 -3.02 10.81 29.79
CA MET A 1 -1.57 10.71 29.53
C MET A 1 -1.22 11.75 28.48
N HIS A 2 -0.45 12.78 28.85
CA HIS A 2 0.15 13.73 27.91
C HIS A 2 1.67 13.49 27.92
N GLY A 3 2.33 13.47 26.75
CA GLY A 3 3.79 13.29 26.64
C GLY A 3 4.29 11.95 26.09
N VAL A 4 3.46 11.16 25.39
CA VAL A 4 3.92 9.93 24.71
C VAL A 4 4.46 10.28 23.32
N GLN A 5 5.66 9.80 23.00
CA GLN A 5 6.24 9.94 21.66
C GLN A 5 5.46 9.10 20.63
N GLY A 6 5.26 9.65 19.44
CA GLY A 6 4.56 8.97 18.35
C GLY A 6 5.09 9.38 16.98
N LEU A 7 4.84 8.53 15.99
CA LEU A 7 5.19 8.79 14.60
C LEU A 7 3.94 9.26 13.84
N LEU A 8 3.91 10.54 13.48
CA LEU A 8 2.86 11.09 12.64
C LEU A 8 3.18 10.83 11.17
N ILE A 9 2.36 10.01 10.50
CA ILE A 9 2.46 9.74 9.06
C ILE A 9 1.28 10.37 8.35
N THR A 10 1.56 11.15 7.32
CA THR A 10 0.55 11.65 6.39
C THR A 10 0.00 10.48 5.57
N ARG A 11 -1.32 10.28 5.61
CA ARG A 11 -1.99 9.23 4.84
C ARG A 11 -1.96 9.54 3.35
N PHE A 12 -1.49 8.60 2.53
CA PHE A 12 -1.50 8.73 1.06
C PHE A 12 -2.87 8.49 0.42
N ASP A 13 -3.82 7.87 1.15
CA ASP A 13 -5.17 7.58 0.65
C ASP A 13 -6.19 8.67 1.02
N ARG A 14 -5.69 9.84 1.46
CA ARG A 14 -6.49 11.00 1.85
C ARG A 14 -5.90 12.26 1.26
N GLU A 15 -6.75 13.14 0.75
CA GLU A 15 -6.40 14.50 0.36
C GLU A 15 -7.26 15.47 1.18
N VAL A 16 -6.62 16.45 1.80
CA VAL A 16 -7.28 17.49 2.59
C VAL A 16 -7.28 18.77 1.77
N ALA A 17 -8.46 19.26 1.42
CA ALA A 17 -8.63 20.52 0.71
C ALA A 17 -8.36 21.71 1.64
N PRO A 18 -8.09 22.92 1.10
CA PRO A 18 -7.81 24.12 1.91
C PRO A 18 -8.93 24.51 2.88
N ASP A 19 -10.17 24.13 2.58
CA ASP A 19 -11.36 24.34 3.42
C ASP A 19 -11.53 23.26 4.53
N GLY A 20 -10.60 22.30 4.61
CA GLY A 20 -10.63 21.19 5.56
C GLY A 20 -11.43 19.97 5.10
N THR A 21 -12.03 20.00 3.90
CA THR A 21 -12.78 18.86 3.37
C THR A 21 -11.82 17.70 3.03
N VAL A 22 -12.21 16.46 3.37
CA VAL A 22 -11.37 15.27 3.14
C VAL A 22 -11.91 14.41 2.00
N ARG A 23 -11.12 14.32 0.93
CA ARG A 23 -11.32 13.36 -0.16
C ARG A 23 -10.62 12.04 0.17
N ARG A 24 -11.29 10.92 -0.08
CA ARG A 24 -10.78 9.56 0.19
C ARG A 24 -10.51 8.83 -1.13
N PHE A 25 -9.37 8.18 -1.23
CA PHE A 25 -9.05 7.27 -2.34
C PHE A 25 -9.27 5.83 -1.90
N ALA A 26 -9.84 5.01 -2.78
CA ALA A 26 -9.92 3.57 -2.58
C ALA A 26 -8.50 2.98 -2.61
N MET A 27 -8.20 2.08 -1.68
CA MET A 27 -6.89 1.47 -1.51
C MET A 27 -7.08 0.03 -1.05
N GLU A 28 -6.31 -0.87 -1.66
CA GLU A 28 -6.20 -2.28 -1.27
C GLU A 28 -4.74 -2.66 -1.05
N ASP A 29 -4.49 -3.58 -0.12
CA ASP A 29 -3.20 -4.22 0.06
C ASP A 29 -3.06 -5.51 -0.78
N GLY A 30 -1.86 -6.11 -0.76
CA GLY A 30 -1.60 -7.33 -1.53
C GLY A 30 -2.44 -8.54 -1.11
N ALA A 31 -2.81 -8.66 0.17
CA ALA A 31 -3.64 -9.77 0.64
C ALA A 31 -5.08 -9.61 0.14
N GLN A 32 -5.60 -8.38 0.14
CA GLN A 32 -6.92 -8.05 -0.39
C GLN A 32 -7.01 -8.31 -1.89
N VAL A 33 -6.02 -7.84 -2.67
CA VAL A 33 -5.97 -8.06 -4.12
C VAL A 33 -5.88 -9.55 -4.46
N LEU A 34 -5.19 -10.35 -3.63
CA LEU A 34 -5.08 -11.80 -3.80
C LEU A 34 -6.25 -12.59 -3.17
N GLY A 35 -7.19 -11.92 -2.50
CA GLY A 35 -8.35 -12.56 -1.87
C GLY A 35 -8.01 -13.51 -0.73
N VAL A 36 -6.87 -13.32 -0.06
CA VAL A 36 -6.46 -14.19 1.06
C VAL A 36 -6.79 -13.56 2.41
N LEU A 37 -6.99 -14.40 3.42
CA LEU A 37 -7.25 -13.93 4.77
C LEU A 37 -5.98 -13.28 5.37
N PRO A 38 -6.12 -12.32 6.31
CA PRO A 38 -4.96 -11.69 6.95
C PRO A 38 -3.98 -12.66 7.60
N ALA A 39 -4.47 -13.80 8.11
CA ALA A 39 -3.63 -14.85 8.69
C ALA A 39 -2.69 -15.53 7.68
N GLN A 40 -3.01 -15.47 6.39
CA GLN A 40 -2.28 -16.12 5.30
C GLN A 40 -1.28 -15.19 4.62
N LYS A 41 -1.18 -13.91 5.01
CA LYS A 41 -0.35 -12.92 4.30
C LYS A 41 1.14 -13.27 4.23
N TYR A 42 1.63 -14.11 5.15
CA TYR A 42 3.02 -14.59 5.17
C TYR A 42 3.25 -15.88 4.38
N ALA A 43 2.19 -16.47 3.82
CA ALA A 43 2.29 -17.63 2.94
C ALA A 43 2.48 -17.25 1.47
N LEU A 44 2.40 -15.95 1.15
CA LEU A 44 2.54 -15.42 -0.21
C LEU A 44 4.01 -15.07 -0.50
N SER A 45 4.48 -15.42 -1.69
CA SER A 45 5.79 -14.95 -2.17
C SER A 45 5.74 -13.48 -2.58
N SER A 46 6.89 -12.82 -2.50
CA SER A 46 7.09 -11.45 -2.98
C SER A 46 6.76 -11.30 -4.47
N GLU A 47 7.06 -12.33 -5.26
CA GLU A 47 6.78 -12.41 -6.69
C GLU A 47 5.29 -12.47 -6.99
N GLU A 48 4.53 -13.29 -6.24
CA GLU A 48 3.07 -13.39 -6.36
C GLU A 48 2.41 -12.04 -6.06
N VAL A 49 2.77 -11.42 -4.93
CA VAL A 49 2.23 -10.11 -4.53
C VAL A 49 2.60 -9.03 -5.57
N THR A 50 3.85 -9.01 -6.04
CA THR A 50 4.30 -8.02 -7.01
C THR A 50 3.54 -8.14 -8.33
N ARG A 51 3.34 -9.37 -8.82
CA ARG A 51 2.61 -9.61 -10.07
C ARG A 51 1.15 -9.22 -9.95
N ALA A 52 0.50 -9.59 -8.85
CA ALA A 52 -0.90 -9.29 -8.59
C ALA A 52 -1.14 -7.78 -8.51
N LEU A 53 -0.32 -7.05 -7.75
CA LEU A 53 -0.43 -5.59 -7.62
C LEU A 53 -0.13 -4.87 -8.93
N ALA A 54 0.95 -5.25 -9.63
CA ALA A 54 1.32 -4.61 -10.88
C ALA A 54 0.22 -4.73 -11.95
N ALA A 55 -0.49 -5.86 -12.00
CA ALA A 55 -1.60 -6.09 -12.94
C ALA A 55 -2.80 -5.16 -12.73
N GLN A 56 -2.98 -4.59 -11.53
CA GLN A 56 -4.06 -3.64 -11.22
C GLN A 56 -3.74 -2.19 -11.60
N THR A 57 -2.52 -1.91 -12.03
CA THR A 57 -2.07 -0.55 -12.35
C THR A 57 -2.20 -0.23 -13.83
N SER A 58 -2.39 1.05 -14.16
CA SER A 58 -2.38 1.51 -15.56
C SER A 58 -1.00 1.36 -16.24
N ALA A 59 0.08 1.20 -15.46
CA ALA A 59 1.45 1.03 -15.96
C ALA A 59 2.17 -0.15 -15.26
N PRO A 60 1.83 -1.41 -15.59
CA PRO A 60 2.29 -2.59 -14.85
C PRO A 60 3.81 -2.75 -14.77
N ARG A 61 4.54 -2.39 -15.83
CA ARG A 61 6.02 -2.49 -15.86
C ARG A 61 6.69 -1.47 -14.94
N ILE A 62 6.11 -0.26 -14.83
CA ILE A 62 6.60 0.78 -13.93
C ILE A 62 6.29 0.39 -12.48
N ALA A 63 5.08 -0.10 -12.22
CA ALA A 63 4.67 -0.60 -10.90
C ALA A 63 5.57 -1.76 -10.43
N ALA A 64 5.82 -2.75 -11.29
CA ALA A 64 6.71 -3.87 -10.96
C ALA A 64 8.13 -3.40 -10.61
N ARG A 65 8.69 -2.44 -11.36
CA ARG A 65 9.99 -1.85 -11.03
C ARG A 65 9.97 -1.16 -9.66
N ALA A 66 8.93 -0.37 -9.37
CA ALA A 66 8.80 0.33 -8.09
C ALA A 66 8.69 -0.65 -6.90
N LEU A 67 7.88 -1.71 -7.06
CA LEU A 67 7.72 -2.77 -6.05
C LEU A 67 9.02 -3.55 -5.84
N TYR A 68 9.75 -3.86 -6.92
CA TYR A 68 11.06 -4.51 -6.83
C TYR A 68 12.06 -3.69 -5.99
N LEU A 69 12.10 -2.36 -6.19
CA LEU A 69 13.01 -1.51 -5.42
C LEU A 69 12.70 -1.55 -3.91
N GLN A 70 11.44 -1.73 -3.51
CA GLN A 70 11.09 -1.87 -2.09
C GLN A 70 11.81 -3.06 -1.44
N PHE A 71 11.95 -4.19 -2.13
CA PHE A 71 12.65 -5.37 -1.61
C PHE A 71 14.17 -5.21 -1.51
N LEU A 72 14.75 -4.20 -2.18
CA LEU A 72 16.19 -3.93 -2.10
C LEU A 72 16.56 -2.98 -0.95
N PHE A 73 15.64 -2.11 -0.54
CA PHE A 73 15.92 -1.00 0.37
C PHE A 73 15.14 -1.05 1.69
N ALA A 74 14.20 -1.98 1.85
CA ALA A 74 13.32 -2.07 3.02
C ALA A 74 13.25 -3.48 3.59
#